data_AF-N2J4C0-F1
#
_entry.id   AF-N2J4C0-F1
#
_cell.length_a   1.000
_cell.length_b   1.000
_cell.length_c   1.000
_cell.angle_alpha   90.00
_cell.angle_beta   90.00
_cell.angle_gamma   90.00
#
_symmetry.space_group_name_H-M   'P 1'
#
loop_
_entity.id
_entity.type
_entity.pdbx_description
1 polymer ?
#
loop_
_entity_poly.entity_id
_entity_poly.type
_entity_poly.pdbx_seq_one_letter_code
_entity_poly.pdbx_strand_id
1 'polypeptide(L)' 'MDGHEKYEALTGKSWTAAVTEWNQLEQRVQEAATQYLECAAPHQSEERKQLETALRSRHSEADAYWKKMWEDLDRC' A
#
# COMPACT_ATOMS: atom_id res chain seq x y z
N MET A 1 9.46 -24.75 12.41
CA MET A 1 9.57 -23.71 11.38
C MET A 1 8.59 -22.63 11.76
N ASP A 2 9.10 -21.44 12.05
CA ASP A 2 8.32 -20.26 12.42
C ASP A 2 7.41 -19.82 11.25
N GLY A 3 6.32 -19.10 11.55
CA GLY A 3 5.39 -18.62 10.52
C GLY A 3 6.09 -17.77 9.46
N HIS A 4 7.06 -16.94 9.87
CA HIS A 4 7.84 -16.11 8.95
C HIS A 4 8.83 -16.92 8.08
N GLU A 5 9.39 -18.02 8.60
CA GLU A 5 10.26 -18.92 7.82
C GLU A 5 9.47 -19.65 6.73
N LYS A 6 8.24 -20.09 7.07
CA LYS A 6 7.34 -20.71 6.10
C LYS A 6 6.84 -19.71 5.06
N TYR A 7 6.55 -18.47 5.47
CA TYR A 7 6.19 -17.37 4.57
C TYR A 7 7.29 -17.12 3.54
N GLU A 8 8.55 -17.10 3.97
CA GLU A 8 9.69 -16.95 3.07
C GLU A 8 9.84 -18.15 2.12
N ALA A 9 9.61 -19.37 2.60
CA ALA A 9 9.59 -20.55 1.74
C ALA A 9 8.46 -20.53 0.70
N LEU A 10 7.29 -20.00 1.05
CA LEU A 10 6.13 -19.91 0.16
C LEU A 10 6.26 -18.79 -0.89
N THR A 11 6.71 -17.61 -0.46
CA THR A 11 6.69 -16.39 -1.28
C THR A 11 8.04 -16.05 -1.90
N GLY A 12 9.13 -16.66 -1.43
CA GLY A 12 10.51 -16.32 -1.80
C GLY A 12 10.97 -14.96 -1.24
N LYS A 13 10.21 -14.35 -0.34
CA LYS A 13 10.49 -13.04 0.26
C LYS A 13 10.49 -13.15 1.78
N SER A 14 11.51 -12.61 2.43
CA SER A 14 11.54 -12.56 3.89
C SER A 14 10.41 -11.66 4.43
N TRP A 15 9.90 -11.99 5.60
CA TRP A 15 8.83 -11.21 6.25
C TRP A 15 9.22 -9.73 6.40
N THR A 16 10.45 -9.44 6.83
CA THR A 16 10.96 -8.07 6.97
C THR A 16 10.99 -7.30 5.65
N ALA A 17 11.33 -7.98 4.54
CA ALA A 17 11.32 -7.35 3.22
C ALA A 17 9.88 -7.03 2.77
N ALA A 18 8.93 -7.94 3.03
CA ALA A 18 7.52 -7.71 2.74
C ALA A 18 6.95 -6.54 3.56
N VAL A 19 7.22 -6.48 4.86
CA VAL A 19 6.81 -5.34 5.72
C VAL A 19 7.45 -4.02 5.26
N THR A 20 8.71 -4.05 4.81
CA THR A 20 9.40 -2.86 4.28
C THR A 20 8.73 -2.34 3.01
N GLU A 21 8.37 -3.24 2.09
CA GLU A 21 7.67 -2.86 0.86
C GLU A 21 6.27 -2.32 1.13
N TRP A 22 5.51 -2.94 2.05
CA TRP A 22 4.23 -2.40 2.49
C TRP A 22 4.39 -0.97 3.06
N ASN A 23 5.40 -0.73 3.89
CA ASN A 23 5.66 0.60 4.43
C ASN A 23 6.03 1.64 3.35
N GLN A 24 6.69 1.22 2.26
CA GLN A 24 6.95 2.09 1.11
C GLN A 24 5.65 2.42 0.35
N LEU A 25 4.72 1.48 0.24
CA LEU A 25 3.40 1.73 -0.35
C LEU A 25 2.60 2.72 0.52
N GLU A 26 2.61 2.55 1.84
CA GLU A 26 1.98 3.49 2.78
C GLU A 26 2.57 4.90 2.70
N GLN A 27 3.89 5.02 2.52
CA GLN A 27 4.52 6.34 2.28
C GLN A 27 3.99 7.01 1.01
N ARG A 28 3.84 6.25 -0.09
CA ARG A 28 3.26 6.76 -1.34
C ARG A 28 1.80 7.20 -1.17
N VAL A 29 1.04 6.50 -0.33
CA VAL A 29 -0.33 6.88 0.05
C VAL A 29 -0.32 8.21 0.81
N GLN A 30 0.56 8.35 1.80
CA GLN A 30 0.68 9.58 2.59
C GLN A 30 1.09 10.78 1.72
N GLU A 31 2.01 10.60 0.78
CA GLU A 31 2.39 11.62 -0.20
C GLU A 31 1.20 12.04 -1.08
N ALA A 32 0.39 11.07 -1.51
CA ALA A 32 -0.83 11.34 -2.29
C ALA A 32 -1.86 12.15 -1.49
N ALA A 33 -2.03 11.80 -0.22
CA ALA A 33 -2.95 12.49 0.68
C ALA A 33 -2.48 13.94 0.91
N THR A 34 -1.18 14.14 1.13
CA THR A 34 -0.58 15.48 1.22
C THR A 34 -0.85 16.31 -0.04
N GLN A 35 -0.58 15.76 -1.24
CA GLN A 35 -0.87 16.44 -2.51
C GLN A 35 -2.34 16.82 -2.67
N TYR A 36 -3.26 15.93 -2.28
CA TYR A 36 -4.70 16.19 -2.32
C TYR A 36 -5.14 17.30 -1.35
N LEU A 37 -4.55 17.33 -0.15
CA LEU A 37 -4.83 18.33 0.89
C LEU A 37 -4.26 19.71 0.53
N GLU A 38 -3.05 19.75 -0.03
CA GLU A 38 -2.36 20.98 -0.44
C GLU A 38 -2.94 21.58 -1.74
N CYS A 39 -3.72 20.81 -2.49
CA CYS A 39 -4.38 21.29 -3.71
C CYS A 39 -5.33 22.46 -3.42
N ALA A 40 -4.96 23.65 -3.90
CA ALA A 40 -5.75 24.87 -3.80
C ALA A 40 -6.92 24.92 -4.79
N ALA A 41 -6.98 23.99 -5.75
CA ALA A 41 -8.03 23.98 -6.76
C ALA A 41 -9.42 23.71 -6.12
N PRO A 42 -10.51 24.29 -6.68
CA PRO A 42 -11.87 24.04 -6.20
C PRO A 42 -12.18 22.56 -6.14
N HIS A 43 -13.03 22.11 -5.21
CA HIS A 43 -13.31 20.69 -5.03
C HIS A 43 -13.79 19.98 -6.30
N GLN A 44 -14.58 20.66 -7.12
CA GLN A 44 -15.13 20.09 -8.35
C GLN A 44 -14.17 20.17 -9.56
N SER A 45 -12.97 20.72 -9.38
CA SER A 45 -11.99 20.84 -10.46
C SER A 45 -11.53 19.47 -10.92
N GLU A 46 -11.17 19.39 -12.20
CA GLU A 46 -10.62 18.17 -12.79
C GLU A 46 -9.30 17.77 -12.11
N GLU A 47 -8.46 18.75 -11.77
CA GLU A 47 -7.22 18.54 -11.02
C GLU A 47 -7.47 17.83 -9.69
N ARG A 48 -8.48 18.26 -8.91
CA ARG A 48 -8.76 17.65 -7.62
C ARG A 48 -9.34 16.24 -7.75
N LYS A 49 -10.13 15.98 -8.80
CA LYS A 49 -10.62 14.63 -9.13
C LYS A 49 -9.48 13.68 -9.52
N GLN A 50 -8.50 14.17 -10.27
CA GLN A 50 -7.31 13.39 -10.62
C GLN A 50 -6.48 13.03 -9.39
N LEU A 51 -6.29 13.98 -8.47
CA LEU A 51 -5.62 13.72 -7.20
C LEU A 51 -6.40 12.74 -6.31
N GLU A 52 -7.73 12.85 -6.24
CA GLU A 52 -8.57 11.90 -5.50
C GLU A 52 -8.45 10.48 -6.09
N THR A 53 -8.47 10.37 -7.43
CA THR A 53 -8.33 9.09 -8.13
C THR A 53 -6.96 8.48 -7.87
N ALA A 54 -5.89 9.28 -7.91
CA ALA A 54 -4.54 8.82 -7.60
C ALA A 54 -4.40 8.37 -6.15
N LEU A 55 -4.98 9.11 -5.19
CA LEU A 55 -5.00 8.74 -3.77
C LEU A 55 -5.74 7.41 -3.55
N ARG A 56 -6.93 7.24 -4.13
CA ARG A 56 -7.71 5.99 -4.04
C ARG A 56 -6.96 4.81 -4.64
N SER A 57 -6.32 5.01 -5.80
CA SER A 57 -5.53 3.96 -6.46
C SER A 57 -4.36 3.50 -5.58
N ARG A 58 -3.61 4.43 -5.00
CA ARG A 58 -2.47 4.14 -4.11
C ARG A 58 -2.93 3.42 -2.83
N HIS A 59 -4.04 3.84 -2.23
CA HIS A 59 -4.63 3.14 -1.09
C HIS A 59 -5.01 1.70 -1.44
N SER A 60 -5.67 1.51 -2.59
CA SER A 60 -6.07 0.18 -3.04
C SER A 60 -4.87 -0.74 -3.29
N GLU A 61 -3.75 -0.21 -3.79
CA GLU A 61 -2.49 -0.94 -3.99
C GLU A 61 -1.91 -1.40 -2.65
N ALA A 62 -1.77 -0.49 -1.68
CA ALA A 62 -1.23 -0.77 -0.35
C ALA A 62 -2.10 -1.79 0.41
N ASP A 63 -3.42 -1.62 0.41
CA ASP A 63 -4.37 -2.53 1.04
C ASP A 63 -4.33 -3.93 0.44
N ALA A 64 -4.26 -4.03 -0.90
CA ALA A 64 -4.20 -5.32 -1.58
C ALA A 64 -2.90 -6.06 -1.24
N TYR A 65 -1.77 -5.35 -1.19
CA TYR A 65 -0.50 -5.92 -0.78
C TYR A 65 -0.53 -6.42 0.66
N TRP A 66 -1.04 -5.60 1.58
CA TRP A 66 -1.18 -5.96 3.01
C TRP A 66 -2.03 -7.21 3.21
N LYS A 67 -3.21 -7.26 2.57
CA LYS A 67 -4.10 -8.43 2.65
C LYS A 67 -3.40 -9.69 2.15
N LYS A 68 -2.74 -9.61 0.99
CA LYS A 68 -2.03 -10.75 0.42
C LYS A 68 -0.89 -11.24 1.35
N MET A 69 -0.15 -10.34 1.98
CA MET A 69 0.88 -10.72 2.95
C MET A 69 0.31 -11.58 4.08
N TRP A 70 -0.81 -11.17 4.67
CA TRP A 70 -1.43 -11.93 5.75
C TRP A 70 -2.07 -13.23 5.25
N GLU A 71 -2.70 -13.23 4.07
CA GLU A 71 -3.21 -14.46 3.46
C GLU A 71 -2.09 -15.47 3.22
N ASP A 72 -0.93 -15.04 2.72
CA ASP A 72 0.21 -15.93 2.50
C ASP A 72 0.81 -16.40 3.84
N LEU A 73 0.80 -15.58 4.89
CA LEU A 73 1.23 -15.98 6.23
C LEU A 73 0.25 -16.98 6.88
N ASP A 74 -1.06 -16.77 6.75
CA ASP A 74 -2.10 -17.65 7.30
C ASP A 74 -2.12 -19.02 6.59
N ARG A 75 -1.62 -19.09 5.35
CA ARG A 75 -1.49 -20.35 4.58
C ARG A 75 -0.31 -21.22 5.01
N CYS A 76 0.55 -20.74 5.90
CA CYS A 76 1.80 -21.38 6.31
C CYS A 76 1.66 -22.30 7.54
#